data_AF-A0A8J4T8Q0-F1
#
_entry.id   AF-A0A8J4T8Q0-F1
#
_cell.length_a   1.000
_cell.length_b   1.000
_cell.length_c   1.000
_cell.angle_alpha   90.00
_cell.angle_beta   90.00
_cell.angle_gamma   90.00
#
_symmetry.space_group_name_H-M   'P 1'
#
loop_
_entity.id
_entity.type
_entity.pdbx_description
1 polymer ?
#
loop_
_entity_poly.entity_id
_entity_poly.type
_entity_poly.pdbx_seq_one_letter_code
_entity_poly.pdbx_strand_id
1 'polypeptide(L)'
;MLCNIPCRIVLFLINAVGIILAIVLGVVGGLMAWGEKAIEVIIKKVLLPLITTFAENEDPQAISDLVHRLATTTAPIGYALFAAGCVLFAITVVGFVGACINSQIALIVVYKVAEDVLKNSITAYMNMEVNNMDSLIIGFVMPTLKCCGLKNSSEFINMLNTETYQRVVYTDIEHPISCCKMDDKFRLLDTTCPKEFNEQNSNVNVPCDSEFRAKFFKYADYFAYGLIGCAGFLAALIAFTAMTMCVDCI
;
A
#
# COMPACT_ATOMS: atom_id res chain seq x y z
N MET A 1 9.70 -14.26 -27.39
CA MET A 1 9.59 -12.95 -26.71
C MET A 1 8.53 -12.00 -27.30
N LEU A 2 7.80 -12.33 -28.39
CA LEU A 2 6.72 -11.49 -28.94
C LEU A 2 5.35 -11.60 -28.23
N CYS A 3 5.17 -12.54 -27.29
CA CYS A 3 3.88 -12.79 -26.62
C CYS A 3 3.68 -11.94 -25.34
N ASN A 4 4.16 -10.70 -25.31
CA ASN A 4 4.08 -9.83 -24.11
C ASN A 4 3.30 -8.53 -24.38
N ILE A 5 3.33 -8.05 -25.62
CA ILE A 5 2.63 -6.82 -26.05
C ILE A 5 1.10 -7.04 -26.18
N PRO A 6 0.60 -8.05 -26.90
CA PRO A 6 -0.86 -8.22 -27.05
C PRO A 6 -1.54 -8.55 -25.73
N CYS A 7 -0.90 -9.33 -24.85
CA CYS A 7 -1.44 -9.67 -23.53
C CYS A 7 -1.57 -8.43 -22.63
N ARG A 8 -0.63 -7.49 -22.69
CA ARG A 8 -0.70 -6.22 -21.94
C ARG A 8 -1.74 -5.25 -22.48
N ILE A 9 -1.89 -5.17 -23.79
CA ILE A 9 -2.94 -4.37 -24.42
C ILE A 9 -4.31 -4.91 -24.00
N VAL A 10 -4.48 -6.24 -24.00
CA VAL A 10 -5.71 -6.87 -23.52
C VAL A 10 -5.93 -6.61 -22.02
N LEU A 11 -4.90 -6.74 -21.18
CA LEU A 11 -4.99 -6.47 -19.74
C LEU A 11 -5.31 -4.99 -19.44
N PHE A 12 -4.73 -4.07 -20.21
CA PHE A 12 -5.01 -2.64 -20.12
C PHE A 12 -6.46 -2.34 -20.51
N LEU A 13 -6.94 -2.91 -21.62
CA LEU A 13 -8.32 -2.73 -22.07
C LEU A 13 -9.32 -3.31 -21.06
N ILE A 14 -9.07 -4.50 -20.51
CA ILE A 14 -9.93 -5.13 -19.50
C ILE A 14 -9.97 -4.29 -18.22
N ASN A 15 -8.83 -3.80 -17.72
CA ASN A 15 -8.81 -2.96 -16.52
C ASN A 15 -9.42 -1.57 -16.77
N ALA A 16 -9.25 -0.98 -17.95
CA ALA A 16 -9.89 0.29 -18.30
C ALA A 16 -11.42 0.17 -18.34
N VAL A 17 -11.94 -0.90 -18.96
CA VAL A 17 -13.39 -1.22 -18.91
C VAL A 17 -13.83 -1.50 -17.48
N GLY A 18 -13.01 -2.21 -16.69
CA GLY A 18 -13.26 -2.48 -15.28
C GLY A 18 -13.37 -1.23 -14.41
N ILE A 19 -12.52 -0.21 -14.64
CA ILE A 19 -12.60 1.09 -13.95
C ILE A 19 -13.93 1.79 -14.27
N ILE A 20 -14.33 1.81 -15.55
CA ILE A 20 -15.60 2.41 -15.96
C ILE A 20 -16.77 1.71 -15.27
N LEU A 21 -16.77 0.36 -15.27
CA LEU A 21 -17.79 -0.43 -14.60
C LEU A 21 -17.82 -0.19 -13.09
N ALA A 22 -16.66 -0.11 -12.45
CA ALA A 22 -16.52 0.16 -11.03
C ALA A 22 -17.06 1.54 -10.64
N ILE A 23 -16.78 2.56 -11.45
CA ILE A 23 -17.32 3.91 -11.26
C ILE A 23 -18.84 3.90 -11.42
N VAL A 24 -19.38 3.23 -12.44
CA VAL A 24 -20.83 3.12 -12.64
C VAL A 24 -21.50 2.43 -11.45
N LEU A 25 -20.96 1.30 -10.99
CA LEU A 25 -21.48 0.58 -9.82
C LEU A 25 -21.37 1.41 -8.54
N GLY A 26 -20.26 2.12 -8.33
CA GLY A 26 -20.06 3.03 -7.21
C GLY A 26 -21.04 4.19 -7.22
N VAL A 27 -21.25 4.84 -8.38
CA VAL A 27 -22.18 5.96 -8.50
C VAL A 27 -23.62 5.50 -8.30
N VAL A 28 -24.05 4.41 -8.96
CA VAL A 28 -25.41 3.87 -8.82
C VAL A 28 -25.66 3.36 -7.41
N GLY A 29 -24.72 2.62 -6.83
CA GLY A 29 -24.82 2.12 -5.46
C GLY A 29 -24.88 3.26 -4.44
N GLY A 30 -24.05 4.28 -4.58
CA GLY A 30 -24.06 5.45 -3.71
C GLY A 30 -25.36 6.25 -3.81
N LEU A 31 -25.89 6.39 -5.04
CA LEU A 31 -27.20 7.01 -5.27
C LEU A 31 -28.34 6.21 -4.66
N MET A 32 -28.29 4.89 -4.64
CA MET A 32 -29.33 4.06 -4.00
C MET A 32 -29.18 4.02 -2.48
N ALA A 33 -27.96 4.02 -1.95
CA ALA A 33 -27.67 3.95 -0.51
C ALA A 33 -27.97 5.27 0.24
N TRP A 34 -27.67 6.41 -0.39
CA TRP A 34 -27.84 7.74 0.21
C TRP A 34 -28.82 8.63 -0.55
N GLY A 35 -29.59 8.01 -1.47
CA GLY A 35 -30.50 8.69 -2.38
C GLY A 35 -31.58 9.50 -1.72
N GLU A 36 -32.08 9.15 -0.53
CA GLU A 36 -33.21 9.84 0.11
C GLU A 36 -32.99 11.37 0.22
N LYS A 37 -31.77 11.81 0.60
CA LYS A 37 -31.46 13.24 0.71
C LYS A 37 -31.27 13.95 -0.63
N ALA A 38 -30.82 13.24 -1.67
CA ALA A 38 -30.64 13.81 -3.02
C ALA A 38 -31.96 13.81 -3.82
N ILE A 39 -32.74 12.73 -3.68
CA ILE A 39 -34.05 12.52 -4.27
C ILE A 39 -35.07 13.50 -3.67
N GLU A 40 -35.05 13.78 -2.36
CA GLU A 40 -35.89 14.84 -1.77
C GLU A 40 -35.67 16.20 -2.44
N VAL A 41 -34.41 16.56 -2.75
CA VAL A 41 -34.07 17.84 -3.37
C VAL A 41 -34.55 17.89 -4.83
N ILE A 42 -34.40 16.80 -5.58
CA ILE A 42 -34.85 16.72 -6.98
C ILE A 42 -36.38 16.64 -7.07
N ILE A 43 -37.02 15.84 -6.22
CA ILE A 43 -38.49 15.71 -6.17
C ILE A 43 -39.13 17.04 -5.76
N LYS A 44 -38.63 17.72 -4.71
CA LYS A 44 -39.18 19.02 -4.27
C LYS A 44 -38.93 20.15 -5.27
N LYS A 45 -37.80 20.16 -5.99
CA LYS A 45 -37.44 21.27 -6.89
C LYS A 45 -37.87 21.08 -8.35
N VAL A 46 -37.97 19.85 -8.82
CA VAL A 46 -38.20 19.55 -10.25
C VAL A 46 -39.50 18.79 -10.46
N LEU A 47 -39.74 17.72 -9.72
CA LEU A 47 -40.86 16.81 -10.00
C LEU A 47 -42.20 17.31 -9.45
N LEU A 48 -42.23 17.84 -8.23
CA LEU A 48 -43.42 18.41 -7.58
C LEU A 48 -44.07 19.55 -8.39
N PRO A 49 -43.34 20.58 -8.86
CA PRO A 49 -43.96 21.66 -9.65
C PRO A 49 -44.52 21.16 -11.00
N LEU A 50 -43.90 20.14 -11.61
CA LEU A 50 -44.37 19.49 -12.85
C LEU A 50 -45.60 18.61 -12.60
N ILE A 51 -45.65 17.83 -11.52
CA ILE A 51 -46.79 16.98 -11.18
C ILE A 51 -48.01 17.82 -10.79
N THR A 52 -47.83 18.91 -10.02
CA THR A 52 -48.96 19.80 -9.67
C THR A 52 -49.52 20.56 -10.87
N THR A 53 -48.80 20.63 -11.99
CA THR A 53 -49.34 21.19 -13.25
C THR A 53 -50.10 20.16 -14.09
N PHE A 54 -49.87 18.85 -13.90
CA PHE A 54 -50.48 17.79 -14.69
C PHE A 54 -51.51 16.93 -13.93
N ALA A 55 -51.43 16.86 -12.59
CA ALA A 55 -52.31 16.06 -11.75
C ALA A 55 -53.19 16.96 -10.88
N GLU A 56 -54.44 17.16 -11.30
CA GLU A 56 -55.40 18.05 -10.63
C GLU A 56 -55.99 17.45 -9.33
N ASN A 57 -55.76 16.16 -9.02
CA ASN A 57 -56.50 15.48 -7.93
C ASN A 57 -55.78 14.34 -7.18
N GLU A 58 -54.46 14.19 -7.24
CA GLU A 58 -53.77 13.17 -6.42
C GLU A 58 -53.04 13.77 -5.20
N ASP A 59 -53.24 13.12 -4.05
CA ASP A 59 -52.81 13.58 -2.73
C ASP A 59 -51.28 13.49 -2.61
N PRO A 60 -50.56 14.62 -2.44
CA PRO A 60 -49.09 14.64 -2.41
C PRO A 60 -48.48 13.75 -1.32
N GLN A 61 -49.26 13.37 -0.29
CA GLN A 61 -48.84 12.46 0.76
C GLN A 61 -48.69 11.00 0.28
N ALA A 62 -49.53 10.54 -0.66
CA ALA A 62 -49.46 9.17 -1.16
C ALA A 62 -48.20 8.93 -2.01
N ILE A 63 -47.78 9.94 -2.77
CA ILE A 63 -46.56 9.90 -3.59
C ILE A 63 -45.31 9.91 -2.71
N SER A 64 -45.29 10.71 -1.64
CA SER A 64 -44.15 10.72 -0.70
C SER A 64 -43.98 9.39 0.03
N ASP A 65 -45.08 8.71 0.38
CA ASP A 65 -45.04 7.41 1.07
C ASP A 65 -44.55 6.29 0.15
N LEU A 66 -44.94 6.29 -1.12
CA LEU A 66 -44.43 5.34 -2.13
C LEU A 66 -42.93 5.51 -2.37
N VAL A 67 -42.46 6.75 -2.48
CA VAL A 67 -41.02 7.05 -2.64
C VAL A 67 -40.23 6.63 -1.40
N HIS A 68 -40.75 6.89 -0.20
CA HIS A 68 -40.07 6.51 1.05
C HIS A 68 -39.97 4.98 1.20
N ARG A 69 -41.00 4.23 0.78
CA ARG A 69 -40.97 2.75 0.76
C ARG A 69 -40.01 2.19 -0.29
N LEU A 70 -39.95 2.81 -1.47
CA LEU A 70 -39.01 2.41 -2.53
C LEU A 70 -37.55 2.69 -2.14
N ALA A 71 -37.28 3.83 -1.49
CA ALA A 71 -35.94 4.20 -1.05
C ALA A 71 -35.42 3.31 0.09
N THR A 72 -36.23 3.06 1.11
CA THR A 72 -35.87 2.17 2.24
C THR A 72 -35.65 0.71 1.82
N THR A 73 -36.37 0.25 0.80
CA THR A 73 -36.21 -1.12 0.25
C THR A 73 -34.97 -1.26 -0.64
N THR A 74 -34.56 -0.18 -1.31
CA THR A 74 -33.42 -0.20 -2.27
C THR A 74 -32.08 0.20 -1.64
N ALA A 75 -32.09 0.84 -0.47
CA ALA A 75 -30.89 1.19 0.29
C ALA A 75 -29.92 0.03 0.57
N PRO A 76 -30.34 -1.17 1.03
CA PRO A 76 -29.41 -2.30 1.25
C PRO A 76 -28.74 -2.76 -0.06
N ILE A 77 -29.48 -2.74 -1.17
CA ILE A 77 -28.96 -3.03 -2.51
C ILE A 77 -27.93 -1.97 -2.93
N GLY A 78 -28.19 -0.70 -2.59
CA GLY A 78 -27.27 0.42 -2.82
C GLY A 78 -25.93 0.25 -2.10
N TYR A 79 -25.94 -0.11 -0.82
CA TYR A 79 -24.69 -0.36 -0.06
C TYR A 79 -23.87 -1.50 -0.65
N ALA A 80 -24.54 -2.58 -1.09
CA ALA A 80 -23.88 -3.71 -1.73
C ALA A 80 -23.23 -3.31 -3.08
N LEU A 81 -23.96 -2.58 -3.92
CA LEU A 81 -23.45 -2.08 -5.20
C LEU A 81 -22.31 -1.07 -5.03
N PHE A 82 -22.41 -0.19 -4.04
CA PHE A 82 -21.37 0.80 -3.73
C PHE A 82 -20.08 0.11 -3.28
N ALA A 83 -20.19 -0.83 -2.35
CA ALA A 83 -19.06 -1.62 -1.86
C ALA A 83 -18.42 -2.42 -3.00
N ALA A 84 -19.23 -3.09 -3.85
CA ALA A 84 -18.75 -3.80 -5.02
C ALA A 84 -18.02 -2.87 -6.02
N GLY A 85 -18.55 -1.67 -6.25
CA GLY A 85 -17.92 -0.63 -7.07
C GLY A 85 -16.55 -0.19 -6.51
N CYS A 86 -16.45 0.09 -5.21
CA CYS A 86 -15.18 0.46 -4.57
C CYS A 86 -14.14 -0.66 -4.64
N VAL A 87 -14.56 -1.92 -4.45
CA VAL A 87 -13.67 -3.09 -4.53
C VAL A 87 -13.18 -3.31 -5.96
N LEU A 88 -14.08 -3.27 -6.94
CA LEU A 88 -13.71 -3.40 -8.34
C LEU A 88 -12.78 -2.26 -8.78
N PHE A 89 -13.00 -1.04 -8.26
CA PHE A 89 -12.14 0.10 -8.53
C PHE A 89 -10.73 -0.12 -7.97
N ALA A 90 -10.60 -0.58 -6.73
CA ALA A 90 -9.29 -0.87 -6.12
C ALA A 90 -8.51 -1.95 -6.90
N ILE A 91 -9.18 -3.05 -7.27
CA ILE A 91 -8.57 -4.15 -8.03
C ILE A 91 -8.12 -3.67 -9.41
N THR A 92 -8.98 -2.91 -10.11
CA THR A 92 -8.69 -2.44 -11.47
C THR A 92 -7.65 -1.33 -11.50
N VAL A 93 -7.54 -0.50 -10.46
CA VAL A 93 -6.43 0.46 -10.32
C VAL A 93 -5.09 -0.26 -10.14
N VAL A 94 -5.03 -1.28 -9.29
CA VAL A 94 -3.82 -2.10 -9.12
C VAL A 94 -3.48 -2.83 -10.44
N GLY A 95 -4.48 -3.40 -11.11
CA GLY A 95 -4.33 -4.03 -12.42
C GLY A 95 -3.89 -3.06 -13.51
N PHE A 96 -4.39 -1.83 -13.51
CA PHE A 96 -4.02 -0.77 -14.44
C PHE A 96 -2.59 -0.29 -14.21
N VAL A 97 -2.19 -0.06 -12.96
CA VAL A 97 -0.80 0.29 -12.60
C VAL A 97 0.16 -0.85 -12.98
N GLY A 98 -0.23 -2.10 -12.73
CA GLY A 98 0.52 -3.29 -13.12
C GLY A 98 0.54 -3.58 -14.63
N ALA A 99 -0.45 -3.11 -15.39
CA ALA A 99 -0.49 -3.22 -16.86
C ALA A 99 0.33 -2.11 -17.54
N CYS A 100 0.28 -0.89 -17.00
CA CYS A 100 0.99 0.28 -17.49
C CYS A 100 2.51 0.18 -17.29
N ILE A 101 2.97 -0.56 -16.26
CA ILE A 101 4.39 -0.76 -16.01
C ILE A 101 4.70 -2.25 -16.18
N ASN A 102 5.72 -2.59 -16.97
CA ASN A 102 6.25 -3.96 -16.97
C ASN A 102 6.58 -4.33 -15.51
N SER A 103 5.83 -5.21 -14.85
CA SER A 103 5.93 -5.40 -13.38
C SER A 103 7.37 -5.69 -12.92
N GLN A 104 8.16 -6.36 -13.77
CA GLN A 104 9.60 -6.54 -13.55
C GLN A 104 10.40 -5.23 -13.64
N ILE A 105 10.14 -4.36 -14.62
CA ILE A 105 10.82 -3.06 -14.74
C ILE A 105 10.37 -2.14 -13.60
N ALA A 106 9.09 -2.12 -13.25
CA ALA A 106 8.56 -1.33 -12.12
C ALA A 106 9.33 -1.65 -10.84
N LEU A 107 9.43 -2.94 -10.53
CA LEU A 107 10.09 -3.41 -9.34
C LEU A 107 11.60 -3.13 -9.36
N ILE A 108 12.24 -3.22 -10.53
CA ILE A 108 13.65 -2.82 -10.71
C ILE A 108 13.83 -1.30 -10.50
N VAL A 109 12.91 -0.46 -10.98
CA VAL A 109 12.99 0.99 -10.76
C VAL A 109 12.82 1.32 -9.27
N VAL A 110 11.83 0.73 -8.60
CA VAL A 110 11.62 0.95 -7.16
C VAL A 110 12.83 0.45 -6.36
N TYR A 111 13.39 -0.71 -6.72
CA TYR A 111 14.62 -1.20 -6.11
C TYR A 111 15.76 -0.19 -6.26
N LYS A 112 15.99 0.36 -7.46
CA LYS A 112 17.04 1.36 -7.68
C LYS A 112 16.84 2.61 -6.84
N VAL A 113 15.61 3.10 -6.73
CA VAL A 113 15.30 4.24 -5.85
C VAL A 113 15.62 3.91 -4.39
N ALA A 114 15.26 2.71 -3.93
CA ALA A 114 15.56 2.27 -2.57
C ALA A 114 17.08 2.11 -2.33
N GLU A 115 17.81 1.59 -3.31
CA GLU A 115 19.27 1.47 -3.30
C GLU A 115 19.95 2.85 -3.28
N ASP A 116 19.46 3.81 -4.07
CA ASP A 116 19.95 5.19 -4.09
C ASP A 116 19.70 5.90 -2.75
N VAL A 117 18.54 5.68 -2.12
CA VAL A 117 18.25 6.18 -0.77
C VAL A 117 19.24 5.59 0.23
N LEU A 118 19.46 4.27 0.22
CA LEU A 118 20.42 3.62 1.11
C LEU A 118 21.84 4.18 0.91
N LYS A 119 22.26 4.35 -0.35
CA LYS A 119 23.56 4.92 -0.70
C LYS A 119 23.72 6.35 -0.15
N ASN A 120 22.71 7.19 -0.33
CA ASN A 120 22.73 8.56 0.17
C ASN A 120 22.72 8.61 1.71
N SER A 121 21.99 7.70 2.37
CA SER A 121 22.01 7.61 3.82
C SER A 121 23.35 7.12 4.37
N ILE A 122 24.07 6.24 3.65
CA ILE A 122 25.43 5.83 4.03
C ILE A 122 26.39 7.02 4.01
N THR A 123 26.33 7.84 2.95
CA THR A 123 27.23 8.99 2.82
C THR A 123 26.85 10.13 3.76
N ALA A 124 25.57 10.31 4.08
CA ALA A 124 25.08 11.33 5.02
C ALA A 124 25.13 10.90 6.49
N TYR A 125 25.42 9.62 6.77
CA TYR A 125 25.51 9.09 8.13
C TYR A 125 26.59 9.80 8.94
N MET A 126 26.25 10.17 10.18
CA MET A 126 27.18 10.78 11.13
C MET A 126 27.44 9.84 12.30
N ASN A 127 26.41 9.48 13.07
CA ASN A 127 26.43 8.51 14.16
C ASN A 127 24.97 8.15 14.54
N MET A 128 24.72 7.11 15.35
CA MET A 128 23.34 6.76 15.77
C MET A 128 22.74 7.70 16.82
N GLU A 129 23.55 8.56 17.44
CA GLU A 129 23.06 9.53 18.42
C GLU A 129 22.30 10.68 17.76
N VAL A 130 22.68 11.03 16.52
CA VAL A 130 21.97 12.04 15.72
C VAL A 130 20.60 11.51 15.31
N ASN A 131 19.56 12.22 15.73
CA ASN A 131 18.17 11.92 15.37
C ASN A 131 17.82 12.44 13.97
N ASN A 132 18.42 11.85 12.94
CA ASN A 132 18.09 12.10 11.54
C ASN A 132 17.66 10.81 10.83
N MET A 133 17.01 10.96 9.68
CA MET A 133 16.49 9.83 8.92
C MET A 133 17.61 8.89 8.47
N ASP A 134 18.75 9.44 8.05
CA ASP A 134 19.88 8.65 7.55
C ASP A 134 20.46 7.74 8.63
N SER A 135 20.64 8.23 9.85
CA SER A 135 21.16 7.44 10.97
C SER A 135 20.18 6.35 11.42
N LEU A 136 18.88 6.63 11.34
CA LEU A 136 17.84 5.62 11.57
C LEU A 136 17.85 4.52 10.49
N ILE A 137 17.96 4.89 9.22
CA ILE A 137 18.03 3.94 8.10
C ILE A 137 19.25 3.04 8.29
N ILE A 138 20.43 3.61 8.49
CA ILE A 138 21.67 2.83 8.66
C ILE A 138 21.63 1.96 9.92
N GLY A 139 21.15 2.52 11.05
CA GLY A 139 21.02 1.79 12.31
C GLY A 139 20.02 0.64 12.26
N PHE A 140 19.06 0.67 11.34
CA PHE A 140 18.10 -0.42 11.15
C PHE A 140 18.54 -1.42 10.07
N VAL A 141 18.96 -0.93 8.90
CA VAL A 141 19.20 -1.75 7.71
C VAL A 141 20.44 -2.62 7.87
N MET A 142 21.57 -2.07 8.34
CA MET A 142 22.85 -2.80 8.43
C MET A 142 22.77 -3.98 9.41
N PRO A 143 22.25 -3.82 10.65
CA PRO A 143 22.14 -4.95 11.58
C PRO A 143 21.13 -6.00 11.11
N THR A 144 20.00 -5.57 10.51
CA THR A 144 18.95 -6.48 10.03
C THR A 144 19.43 -7.34 8.86
N LEU A 145 20.23 -6.76 7.97
CA LEU A 145 20.78 -7.45 6.80
C LEU A 145 22.13 -8.11 7.06
N LYS A 146 22.75 -7.87 8.21
CA LYS A 146 24.07 -8.40 8.60
C LYS A 146 25.15 -8.07 7.57
N CYS A 147 25.20 -6.81 7.16
CA CYS A 147 26.13 -6.28 6.17
C CYS A 147 26.61 -4.88 6.59
N CYS A 148 27.60 -4.32 5.90
CA CYS A 148 28.18 -3.01 6.20
C CYS A 148 28.51 -2.23 4.93
N GLY A 149 27.96 -1.03 4.82
CA GLY A 149 28.07 -0.20 3.61
C GLY A 149 27.29 -0.78 2.44
N LEU A 150 27.29 -0.11 1.29
CA LEU A 150 26.56 -0.62 0.13
C LEU A 150 27.43 -1.64 -0.60
N LYS A 151 28.66 -1.24 -0.92
CA LYS A 151 29.70 -2.08 -1.53
C LYS A 151 30.90 -2.26 -0.62
N ASN A 152 31.19 -1.29 0.25
CA ASN A 152 32.27 -1.38 1.23
C ASN A 152 32.03 -0.44 2.42
N SER A 153 32.70 -0.72 3.54
CA SER A 153 32.62 0.07 4.77
C SER A 153 33.31 1.44 4.70
N SER A 154 34.06 1.74 3.63
CA SER A 154 34.74 3.04 3.44
C SER A 154 33.83 4.12 2.84
N GLU A 155 32.59 3.78 2.47
CA GLU A 155 31.60 4.72 1.92
C GLU A 155 31.06 5.71 2.97
N PHE A 156 31.31 5.45 4.26
CA PHE A 156 30.92 6.30 5.39
C PHE A 156 31.87 7.50 5.56
N ILE A 157 31.79 8.46 4.64
CA ILE A 157 32.73 9.59 4.57
C ILE A 157 32.47 10.72 5.57
N ASN A 158 31.23 10.89 6.03
CA ASN A 158 30.83 11.98 6.94
C ASN A 158 30.63 11.49 8.39
N MET A 159 31.08 10.28 8.69
CA MET A 159 30.93 9.66 10.01
C MET A 159 31.77 10.40 11.05
N LEU A 160 31.21 10.57 12.24
CA LEU A 160 31.94 11.06 13.41
C LEU A 160 32.74 9.91 14.02
N ASN A 161 33.98 10.18 14.41
CA ASN A 161 34.87 9.22 15.05
C ASN A 161 34.52 8.94 16.53
N THR A 162 33.46 9.56 17.05
CA THR A 162 33.01 9.42 18.43
C THR A 162 31.50 9.22 18.47
N GLU A 163 31.05 8.21 19.20
CA GLU A 163 29.63 7.84 19.28
C GLU A 163 29.28 7.25 20.65
N THR A 164 28.10 7.61 21.15
CA THR A 164 27.54 7.01 22.37
C THR A 164 26.54 5.94 22.01
N TYR A 165 26.79 4.70 22.43
CA TYR A 165 25.87 3.59 22.23
C TYR A 165 25.66 2.81 23.52
N GLN A 166 24.41 2.53 23.87
CA GLN A 166 24.04 1.86 25.13
C GLN A 166 24.68 2.48 26.38
N ARG A 167 24.79 3.82 26.42
CA ARG A 167 25.43 4.60 27.51
C ARG A 167 26.94 4.41 27.64
N VAL A 168 27.59 3.80 26.65
CA VAL A 168 29.04 3.71 26.53
C VAL A 168 29.50 4.66 25.43
N VAL A 169 30.53 5.46 25.70
CA VAL A 169 31.15 6.34 24.71
C VAL A 169 32.31 5.61 24.06
N TYR A 170 32.27 5.50 22.74
CA TYR A 170 33.32 4.94 21.91
C TYR A 170 34.01 6.08 21.17
N THR A 171 35.35 6.10 21.20
CA THR A 171 36.19 7.06 20.48
C THR A 171 37.03 6.33 19.44
N ASP A 172 37.54 7.09 18.48
CA ASP A 172 38.45 6.62 17.43
C ASP A 172 37.83 5.50 16.58
N ILE A 173 36.54 5.61 16.31
CA ILE A 173 35.79 4.62 15.55
C ILE A 173 36.00 4.84 14.05
N GLU A 174 36.43 3.79 13.35
CA GLU A 174 36.67 3.84 11.89
C GLU A 174 35.41 3.48 11.06
N HIS A 175 34.50 2.68 11.62
CA HIS A 175 33.28 2.25 10.93
C HIS A 175 32.04 2.33 11.83
N PRO A 176 30.83 2.47 11.27
CA PRO A 176 29.62 2.61 12.09
C PRO A 176 29.38 1.44 13.02
N ILE A 177 28.80 1.71 14.20
CA ILE A 177 28.38 0.68 15.16
C ILE A 177 27.37 -0.28 14.53
N SER A 178 26.61 0.17 13.55
CA SER A 178 25.64 -0.62 12.79
C SER A 178 26.27 -1.79 12.02
N CYS A 179 27.59 -1.76 11.79
CA CYS A 179 28.34 -2.83 11.15
C CYS A 179 28.76 -3.94 12.14
N CYS A 180 28.66 -3.70 13.44
CA CYS A 180 28.89 -4.74 14.45
C CYS A 180 27.76 -5.76 14.44
N LYS A 181 28.05 -7.01 14.84
CA LYS A 181 27.01 -8.03 14.97
C LYS A 181 26.17 -7.76 16.20
N MET A 182 24.85 -7.74 15.98
CA MET A 182 23.87 -7.49 17.03
C MET A 182 22.90 -8.67 17.20
N ASP A 183 22.31 -8.76 18.39
CA ASP A 183 21.16 -9.63 18.67
C ASP A 183 19.85 -9.05 18.09
N ASP A 184 18.75 -9.80 18.21
CA ASP A 184 17.43 -9.39 17.74
C ASP A 184 16.85 -8.16 18.47
N LYS A 185 17.51 -7.71 19.55
CA LYS A 185 17.15 -6.51 20.33
C LYS A 185 18.12 -5.36 20.05
N PHE A 186 18.88 -5.42 18.96
CA PHE A 186 19.88 -4.43 18.58
C PHE A 186 20.91 -4.19 19.70
N ARG A 187 21.43 -5.27 20.29
CA ARG A 187 22.55 -5.20 21.24
C ARG A 187 23.77 -5.84 20.67
N LEU A 188 24.92 -5.22 20.90
CA LEU A 188 26.21 -5.76 20.49
C LEU A 188 26.42 -7.15 21.11
N LEU A 189 26.70 -8.13 20.26
CA LEU A 189 27.04 -9.48 20.70
C LEU A 189 28.44 -9.54 21.32
N ASP A 190 29.32 -8.66 20.87
CA ASP A 190 30.70 -8.56 21.30
C ASP A 190 31.06 -7.10 21.59
N THR A 191 31.53 -6.83 22.81
CA THR A 191 31.86 -5.48 23.30
C THR A 191 33.18 -4.94 22.76
N THR A 192 33.97 -5.75 22.05
CA THR A 192 35.20 -5.30 21.36
C THR A 192 34.89 -4.47 20.13
N CYS A 193 33.76 -4.74 19.45
CA CYS A 193 33.23 -3.88 18.40
C CYS A 193 32.48 -2.70 19.03
N PRO A 194 32.69 -1.44 18.58
CA PRO A 194 33.32 -1.00 17.33
C PRO A 194 34.80 -0.56 17.45
N LYS A 195 35.51 -0.88 18.55
CA LYS A 195 36.93 -0.51 18.67
C LYS A 195 37.83 -1.35 17.76
N GLU A 196 37.47 -2.62 17.59
CA GLU A 196 38.14 -3.54 16.68
C GLU A 196 37.10 -4.24 15.81
N PHE A 197 37.34 -4.27 14.50
CA PHE A 197 36.48 -4.95 13.53
C PHE A 197 37.18 -6.21 13.03
N ASN A 198 36.55 -7.36 13.24
CA ASN A 198 36.97 -8.65 12.71
C ASN A 198 35.77 -9.44 12.19
N GLU A 199 36.03 -10.56 11.50
CA GLU A 199 34.99 -11.41 10.92
C GLU A 199 34.11 -12.10 11.98
N GLN A 200 34.59 -12.22 13.23
CA GLN A 200 33.80 -12.81 14.31
C GLN A 200 32.80 -11.82 14.89
N ASN A 201 33.19 -10.57 15.12
CA ASN A 201 32.41 -9.56 15.85
C ASN A 201 31.63 -8.58 14.96
N SER A 202 31.94 -8.52 13.66
CA SER A 202 31.38 -7.53 12.74
C SER A 202 31.06 -8.11 11.36
N ASN A 203 30.30 -7.35 10.57
CA ASN A 203 30.01 -7.61 9.16
C ASN A 203 30.71 -6.59 8.24
N VAL A 204 31.82 -6.00 8.68
CA VAL A 204 32.52 -4.91 7.97
C VAL A 204 32.92 -5.27 6.52
N ASN A 205 33.22 -6.55 6.28
CA ASN A 205 33.64 -7.07 4.97
C ASN A 205 32.48 -7.61 4.12
N VAL A 206 31.23 -7.48 4.57
CA VAL A 206 30.04 -8.02 3.89
C VAL A 206 29.26 -6.86 3.26
N PRO A 207 29.21 -6.73 1.92
CA PRO A 207 28.49 -5.65 1.26
C PRO A 207 26.97 -5.84 1.33
N CYS A 208 26.22 -4.74 1.46
CA CYS A 208 24.76 -4.81 1.53
C CYS A 208 24.04 -4.94 0.19
N ASP A 209 24.67 -4.63 -0.94
CA ASP A 209 24.01 -4.63 -2.26
C ASP A 209 23.28 -5.95 -2.58
N SER A 210 23.95 -7.07 -2.35
CA SER A 210 23.42 -8.41 -2.62
C SER A 210 22.33 -8.82 -1.64
N GLU A 211 22.54 -8.62 -0.34
CA GLU A 211 21.59 -8.96 0.72
C GLU A 211 20.34 -8.07 0.68
N PHE A 212 20.54 -6.77 0.47
CA PHE A 212 19.47 -5.79 0.31
C PHE A 212 18.59 -6.15 -0.89
N ARG A 213 19.21 -6.45 -2.04
CA ARG A 213 18.49 -6.90 -3.23
C ARG A 213 17.67 -8.16 -2.96
N ALA A 214 18.29 -9.21 -2.42
CA ALA A 214 17.61 -10.47 -2.16
C ALA A 214 16.41 -10.31 -1.23
N LYS A 215 16.57 -9.54 -0.14
CA LYS A 215 15.51 -9.28 0.84
C LYS A 215 14.42 -8.39 0.26
N PHE A 216 14.77 -7.35 -0.48
CA PHE A 216 13.81 -6.46 -1.13
C PHE A 216 12.84 -7.22 -2.03
N PHE A 217 13.36 -8.05 -2.94
CA PHE A 217 12.52 -8.86 -3.84
C PHE A 217 11.67 -9.87 -3.08
N LYS A 218 12.23 -10.54 -2.06
CA LYS A 218 11.48 -11.49 -1.23
C LYS A 218 10.29 -10.84 -0.50
N TYR A 219 10.48 -9.66 0.08
CA TYR A 219 9.38 -8.96 0.75
C TYR A 219 8.38 -8.34 -0.22
N ALA A 220 8.83 -7.87 -1.38
CA ALA A 220 7.93 -7.42 -2.45
C ALA A 220 7.01 -8.55 -2.92
N ASP A 221 7.53 -9.77 -3.07
CA ASP A 221 6.73 -10.95 -3.42
C ASP A 221 5.70 -11.28 -2.32
N TYR A 222 6.11 -11.29 -1.05
CA TYR A 222 5.16 -11.50 0.07
C TYR A 222 4.08 -10.43 0.13
N PHE A 223 4.44 -9.18 -0.12
CA PHE A 223 3.47 -8.08 -0.17
C PHE A 223 2.47 -8.29 -1.31
N ALA A 224 2.95 -8.69 -2.50
CA ALA A 224 2.08 -9.01 -3.64
C ALA A 224 1.13 -10.18 -3.33
N TYR A 225 1.63 -11.27 -2.74
CA TYR A 225 0.78 -12.39 -2.31
C TYR A 225 -0.23 -11.98 -1.24
N GLY A 226 0.17 -11.12 -0.30
CA GLY A 226 -0.73 -10.54 0.69
C GLY A 226 -1.87 -9.76 0.05
N LEU A 227 -1.58 -8.93 -0.94
CA LEU A 227 -2.60 -8.19 -1.70
C LEU A 227 -3.55 -9.11 -2.45
N ILE A 228 -3.04 -10.14 -3.13
CA ILE A 228 -3.85 -11.12 -3.84
C ILE A 228 -4.75 -11.90 -2.87
N GLY A 229 -4.20 -12.34 -1.73
CA GLY A 229 -4.95 -13.03 -0.69
C GLY A 229 -6.06 -12.18 -0.08
N CYS A 230 -5.77 -10.92 0.24
CA CYS A 230 -6.76 -9.95 0.70
C CYS A 230 -7.87 -9.73 -0.33
N ALA A 231 -7.53 -9.59 -1.61
CA ALA A 231 -8.51 -9.45 -2.69
C ALA A 231 -9.41 -10.70 -2.81
N GLY A 232 -8.83 -11.91 -2.72
CA GLY A 232 -9.58 -13.16 -2.75
C GLY A 232 -10.51 -13.34 -1.55
N PHE A 233 -10.05 -13.00 -0.35
CA PHE A 233 -10.87 -13.04 0.87
C PHE A 233 -12.06 -12.06 0.78
N LEU A 234 -11.82 -10.84 0.31
CA LEU A 234 -12.87 -9.86 0.08
C LEU A 234 -13.89 -10.35 -0.96
N ALA A 235 -13.45 -10.97 -2.05
CA ALA A 235 -14.35 -11.56 -3.04
C ALA A 235 -15.22 -12.68 -2.45
N ALA A 236 -14.64 -13.52 -1.58
CA ALA A 236 -15.39 -14.59 -0.89
C ALA A 236 -16.45 -14.02 0.08
N LEU A 237 -16.13 -12.95 0.80
CA LEU A 237 -17.10 -12.25 1.66
C LEU A 237 -18.27 -11.70 0.84
N ILE A 238 -17.99 -11.08 -0.31
CA ILE A 238 -19.03 -10.58 -1.23
C ILE A 238 -19.92 -11.74 -1.70
N ALA A 239 -19.32 -12.85 -2.14
CA ALA A 239 -20.07 -14.03 -2.56
C ALA A 239 -20.95 -14.61 -1.43
N PHE A 240 -20.43 -14.67 -0.20
CA PHE A 240 -21.19 -15.12 0.96
C PHE A 240 -22.38 -14.20 1.26
N THR A 241 -22.19 -12.88 1.26
CA THR A 241 -23.29 -11.93 1.45
C THR A 241 -24.35 -12.01 0.36
N ALA A 242 -23.94 -12.25 -0.91
CA ALA A 242 -24.89 -12.45 -1.99
C ALA A 242 -25.70 -13.74 -1.81
N MET A 243 -25.07 -14.84 -1.38
CA MET A 243 -25.76 -16.11 -1.11
C MET A 243 -26.75 -16.00 0.04
N THR A 244 -26.40 -15.33 1.15
CA THR A 244 -27.32 -15.14 2.29
C THR A 244 -28.54 -14.34 1.88
N MET A 245 -28.36 -13.30 1.05
CA MET A 245 -29.49 -12.51 0.52
C MET A 245 -30.38 -13.30 -0.45
N CYS A 246 -29.82 -14.25 -1.21
CA CYS A 246 -30.63 -15.14 -2.05
C CYS A 246 -31.49 -16.11 -1.24
N VAL A 247 -31.07 -16.47 -0.02
CA VAL A 247 -31.82 -17.37 0.87
C VAL A 247 -32.96 -16.63 1.58
N ASP A 248 -32.79 -15.37 1.94
CA ASP A 248 -33.84 -14.56 2.58
C ASP A 248 -34.97 -14.11 1.62
N CYS A 249 -34.79 -14.31 0.31
CA CYS A 249 -35.78 -13.98 -0.73
C CYS A 249 -36.66 -15.16 -1.18
N ILE A 250 -36.47 -16.37 -0.61
CA ILE A 250 -37.26 -17.58 -0.90
C ILE A 250 -38.15 -17.90 0.32
#